data_AF-A0A7C2LT76-F1
#
_entry.id   AF-A0A7C2LT76-F1
#
_cell.length_a   1.000
_cell.length_b   1.000
_cell.length_c   1.000
_cell.angle_alpha   90.00
_cell.angle_beta   90.00
_cell.angle_gamma   90.00
#
_symmetry.space_group_name_H-M   'P 1'
#
loop_
_entity.id
_entity.type
_entity.pdbx_description
1 polymer ?
#
loop_
_entity_poly.entity_id
_entity_poly.type
_entity_poly.pdbx_seq_one_letter_code
_entity_poly.pdbx_strand_id
1 'polypeptide(L)'
;MRHSPRYCLAAASDEVVEAGAGVQWDGCHGMGAGMLRRRLRSALFIDFENVGHRGLADTIPNWISWIEQGEFDEDRRKRRLLVKRVYWNSAAEQYKDRFKKGGFVPVLCEKFAGLKNGADISMALDIMDTARTQPRIREFILVTKDSDFIPVIRRLTEQAKQTAVLVDENNPRVHTTYRQHADIVIPIRKFREATTFQPPQPRRLLRRAVARLGAEVNDAWRAWSKSRRERARARKEAKAASERFDLAVLHAIRATQGNPGQPTARRRIERELAKIPGFTTSGPDAYLGSGSYRALMEEVAKRTDRIKVVGDASGGISVSYTPRDEE
;
A
#
# COMPACT_ATOMS: atom_id res chain seq x y z
N MET A 1 3.97 -57.29 2.17
CA MET A 1 3.31 -55.97 2.04
C MET A 1 2.36 -55.82 3.22
N ARG A 2 2.65 -54.87 4.12
CA ARG A 2 1.94 -54.65 5.39
C ARG A 2 0.81 -53.64 5.17
N HIS A 3 -0.43 -53.98 5.49
CA HIS A 3 -1.50 -53.00 5.77
C HIS A 3 -2.34 -53.49 6.96
N SER A 4 -2.31 -52.71 8.04
CA SER A 4 -3.20 -52.75 9.20
C SER A 4 -4.22 -51.58 9.09
N PRO A 5 -5.17 -51.38 10.03
CA PRO A 5 -6.54 -51.86 9.91
C PRO A 5 -7.60 -50.73 9.93
N ARG A 6 -8.81 -51.06 9.47
CA ARG A 6 -10.06 -50.33 9.75
C ARG A 6 -10.53 -50.68 11.17
N TYR A 7 -10.94 -49.68 11.96
CA TYR A 7 -11.74 -49.90 13.17
C TYR A 7 -13.03 -49.08 13.11
N CYS A 8 -14.12 -49.75 13.48
CA CYS A 8 -15.49 -49.30 13.53
C CYS A 8 -15.83 -48.51 14.80
N LEU A 9 -16.86 -47.66 14.63
CA LEU A 9 -17.93 -47.26 15.53
C LEU A 9 -17.92 -47.74 17.00
N ALA A 10 -18.10 -46.78 17.91
CA ALA A 10 -18.93 -46.96 19.11
C ALA A 10 -19.65 -45.64 19.40
N ALA A 11 -20.98 -45.68 19.31
CA ALA A 11 -21.88 -44.68 19.85
C ALA A 11 -22.14 -44.99 21.33
N ALA A 12 -22.21 -43.98 22.17
CA ALA A 12 -22.71 -44.08 23.53
C ALA A 12 -23.62 -42.88 23.79
N SER A 13 -24.91 -43.20 23.86
CA SER A 13 -26.02 -42.42 24.37
C SER A 13 -26.15 -42.68 25.87
N ASP A 14 -26.30 -41.63 26.69
CA ASP A 14 -26.88 -41.68 28.04
C ASP A 14 -27.60 -40.34 28.24
N GLU A 15 -28.93 -40.31 28.14
CA GLU A 15 -29.94 -40.58 29.18
C GLU A 15 -30.32 -39.31 29.95
N VAL A 16 -31.53 -38.83 29.66
CA VAL A 16 -32.20 -37.67 30.24
C VAL A 16 -32.93 -38.14 31.49
N VAL A 17 -32.63 -37.54 32.65
CA VAL A 17 -33.47 -37.64 33.85
C VAL A 17 -33.86 -36.24 34.27
N GLU A 18 -35.13 -35.90 34.01
CA GLU A 18 -35.81 -34.77 34.64
C GLU A 18 -36.14 -35.14 36.10
N ALA A 19 -35.71 -34.31 37.04
CA ALA A 19 -36.30 -34.21 38.37
C ALA A 19 -36.45 -32.74 38.70
N GLY A 20 -37.70 -32.28 38.76
CA GLY A 20 -38.06 -30.93 39.15
C GLY A 20 -37.88 -30.69 40.65
N ALA A 21 -37.35 -29.53 40.99
CA ALA A 21 -37.64 -28.83 42.24
C ALA A 21 -37.37 -27.35 42.00
N GLY A 22 -38.42 -26.54 42.08
CA GLY A 22 -38.34 -25.10 41.92
C GLY A 22 -37.50 -24.47 43.03
N VAL A 23 -36.61 -23.56 42.65
CA VAL A 23 -36.09 -22.53 43.55
C VAL A 23 -36.10 -21.21 42.79
N GLN A 24 -37.05 -20.37 43.19
CA GLN A 24 -37.10 -18.95 42.88
C GLN A 24 -35.85 -18.29 43.49
N TRP A 25 -34.97 -17.77 42.63
CA TRP A 25 -33.84 -16.93 43.06
C TRP A 25 -34.18 -15.47 42.77
N ASP A 26 -34.73 -14.83 43.78
CA ASP A 26 -34.80 -13.37 43.87
C ASP A 26 -33.39 -12.76 43.92
N GLY A 27 -33.19 -11.72 43.11
CA GLY A 27 -32.25 -10.64 43.37
C GLY A 27 -30.80 -11.01 43.68
N CYS A 28 -30.03 -11.38 42.65
CA CYS A 28 -28.59 -11.17 42.68
C CYS A 28 -28.22 -10.18 41.57
N HIS A 29 -27.95 -8.93 41.98
CA HIS A 29 -27.24 -7.95 41.18
C HIS A 29 -25.93 -8.59 40.70
N GLY A 30 -25.94 -9.02 39.45
CA GLY A 30 -24.77 -9.60 38.79
C GLY A 30 -23.69 -8.54 38.67
N MET A 31 -22.81 -8.49 39.67
CA MET A 31 -21.42 -8.11 39.48
C MET A 31 -20.82 -9.10 38.47
N GLY A 32 -21.07 -8.83 37.19
CA GLY A 32 -20.59 -9.62 36.08
C GLY A 32 -19.08 -9.54 36.04
N ALA A 33 -18.45 -10.65 36.40
CA ALA A 33 -17.04 -10.95 36.25
C ALA A 33 -16.43 -10.20 35.05
N GLY A 34 -15.45 -9.34 35.33
CA GLY A 34 -14.62 -8.68 34.35
C GLY A 34 -13.77 -9.69 33.59
N MET A 35 -14.39 -10.50 32.73
CA MET A 35 -13.70 -11.16 31.64
C MET A 35 -13.08 -10.02 30.84
N LEU A 36 -11.74 -9.95 30.80
CA LEU A 36 -10.99 -9.00 29.98
C LEU A 36 -11.51 -9.09 28.55
N ARG A 37 -12.54 -8.31 28.20
CA ARG A 37 -13.13 -8.31 26.86
C ARG A 37 -12.01 -7.88 25.92
N ARG A 38 -11.50 -8.85 25.16
CA ARG A 38 -10.45 -8.61 24.17
C ARG A 38 -10.93 -7.49 23.25
N ARG A 39 -10.08 -6.49 23.04
CA ARG A 39 -10.40 -5.38 22.13
C ARG A 39 -10.77 -5.95 20.75
N LEU A 40 -11.89 -5.49 20.20
CA LEU A 40 -12.34 -5.85 18.86
C LEU A 40 -11.30 -5.37 17.85
N ARG A 41 -10.83 -6.27 16.99
CA ARG A 41 -9.79 -5.94 16.00
C ARG A 41 -10.48 -5.42 14.76
N SER A 42 -10.29 -4.14 14.49
CA SER A 42 -11.08 -3.42 13.50
C SER A 42 -10.19 -2.81 12.41
N ALA A 43 -10.75 -2.68 11.22
CA ALA A 43 -10.18 -1.90 10.12
C ALA A 43 -11.03 -0.66 9.90
N LEU A 44 -10.37 0.47 9.67
CA LEU A 44 -10.99 1.77 9.47
C LEU A 44 -10.67 2.29 8.08
N PHE A 45 -11.71 2.60 7.31
CA PHE A 45 -11.63 3.15 5.97
C PHE A 45 -12.42 4.45 5.91
N ILE A 46 -11.78 5.53 5.48
CA ILE A 46 -12.35 6.88 5.48
C ILE A 46 -12.39 7.41 4.05
N ASP A 47 -13.57 7.77 3.58
CA ASP A 47 -13.72 8.62 2.41
C ASP A 47 -13.71 10.08 2.85
N PHE A 48 -12.59 10.76 2.59
CA PHE A 48 -12.33 12.10 3.13
C PHE A 48 -13.28 13.17 2.60
N GLU A 49 -13.68 13.08 1.33
CA GLU A 49 -14.54 14.08 0.70
C GLU A 49 -15.94 14.05 1.33
N ASN A 50 -16.40 12.86 1.72
CA ASN A 50 -17.71 12.65 2.31
C ASN A 50 -17.82 13.08 3.79
N VAL A 51 -16.71 13.19 4.53
CA VAL A 51 -16.78 13.56 5.96
C VAL A 51 -16.93 15.07 6.17
N GLY A 52 -16.66 15.90 5.16
CA GLY A 52 -17.05 17.31 5.08
C GLY A 52 -16.53 18.25 6.18
N HIS A 53 -15.57 17.81 7.01
CA HIS A 53 -15.12 18.56 8.19
C HIS A 53 -13.65 18.95 8.06
N ARG A 54 -13.37 20.23 7.77
CA ARG A 54 -12.01 20.78 7.65
C ARG A 54 -11.16 20.55 8.91
N GLY A 55 -11.76 20.45 10.10
CA GLY A 55 -11.08 20.18 11.36
C GLY A 55 -10.86 18.69 11.69
N LEU A 56 -11.25 17.75 10.81
CA LEU A 56 -11.07 16.32 11.05
C LEU A 56 -9.59 15.94 11.11
N ALA A 57 -8.78 16.56 10.24
CA ALA A 57 -7.35 16.35 10.17
C ALA A 57 -6.59 16.88 11.40
N ASP A 58 -7.17 17.86 12.12
CA ASP A 58 -6.57 18.48 13.31
C ASP A 58 -6.92 17.75 14.59
N THR A 59 -8.04 17.03 14.58
CA THR A 59 -8.59 16.33 15.76
C THR A 59 -8.44 14.82 15.69
N ILE A 60 -7.55 14.30 14.83
CA ILE A 60 -7.28 12.86 14.64
C ILE A 60 -7.12 12.11 15.96
N PRO A 61 -6.32 12.57 16.93
CA PRO A 61 -6.17 11.85 18.20
C PRO A 61 -7.48 11.68 18.98
N ASN A 62 -8.38 12.67 18.91
CA ASN A 62 -9.62 12.71 19.66
C ASN A 62 -10.61 11.68 19.11
N TRP A 63 -10.95 11.79 17.83
CA TRP A 63 -11.95 10.91 17.24
C TRP A 63 -11.43 9.47 17.05
N ILE A 64 -10.11 9.27 16.93
CA ILE A 64 -9.52 7.92 17.01
C ILE A 64 -9.75 7.32 18.39
N SER A 65 -9.46 8.06 19.45
CA SER A 65 -9.68 7.57 20.80
C SER A 65 -11.16 7.28 21.05
N TRP A 66 -12.05 8.13 20.55
CA TRP A 66 -13.50 7.92 20.60
C TRP A 66 -13.93 6.61 19.94
N ILE A 67 -13.39 6.31 18.74
CA ILE A 67 -13.59 5.02 18.06
C ILE A 67 -13.00 3.86 18.89
N GLU A 68 -11.78 4.00 19.41
CA GLU A 68 -11.10 2.94 20.17
C GLU A 68 -11.75 2.64 21.52
N GLN A 69 -12.40 3.62 22.15
CA GLN A 69 -13.21 3.40 23.36
C GLN A 69 -14.60 2.84 23.03
N GLY A 70 -15.03 2.87 21.77
CA GLY A 70 -16.32 2.35 21.34
C GLY A 70 -17.49 3.24 21.74
N GLU A 71 -17.30 4.55 21.81
CA GLU A 71 -18.34 5.49 22.25
C GLU A 71 -19.58 5.55 21.33
N PHE A 72 -19.45 5.10 20.08
CA PHE A 72 -20.58 4.95 19.16
C PHE A 72 -21.36 3.64 19.32
N ASP A 73 -20.80 2.67 20.05
CA ASP A 73 -21.32 1.31 20.19
C ASP A 73 -22.07 1.21 21.52
N GLU A 74 -23.30 0.68 21.47
CA GLU A 74 -24.15 0.57 22.66
C GLU A 74 -23.49 -0.29 23.75
N ASP A 75 -22.79 -1.35 23.33
CA ASP A 75 -22.03 -2.23 24.21
C ASP A 75 -20.68 -1.65 24.68
N ARG A 76 -20.32 -0.45 24.20
CA ARG A 76 -19.02 0.22 24.43
C ARG A 76 -17.81 -0.71 24.26
N ARG A 77 -17.84 -1.56 23.22
CA ARG A 77 -16.75 -2.51 22.97
C ARG A 77 -15.50 -1.75 22.57
N LYS A 78 -14.43 -1.90 23.34
CA LYS A 78 -13.14 -1.30 23.00
C LYS A 78 -12.58 -1.90 21.73
N ARG A 79 -11.98 -1.08 20.88
CA ARG A 79 -11.43 -1.46 19.57
C ARG A 79 -9.91 -1.33 19.56
N ARG A 80 -9.28 -2.11 18.70
CA ARG A 80 -7.88 -2.02 18.32
C ARG A 80 -7.83 -1.90 16.81
N LEU A 81 -7.52 -0.70 16.32
CA LEU A 81 -7.45 -0.41 14.90
C LEU A 81 -6.15 -1.02 14.32
N LEU A 82 -6.28 -2.05 13.48
CA LEU A 82 -5.13 -2.70 12.83
C LEU A 82 -4.83 -2.09 11.46
N VAL A 83 -5.87 -1.62 10.78
CA VAL A 83 -5.78 -0.96 9.47
C VAL A 83 -6.48 0.39 9.59
N LYS A 84 -5.82 1.43 9.08
CA LYS A 84 -6.33 2.80 9.01
C LYS A 84 -6.00 3.36 7.64
N ARG A 85 -7.00 3.53 6.77
CA ARG A 85 -6.84 4.06 5.42
C ARG A 85 -7.77 5.25 5.21
N VAL A 86 -7.28 6.23 4.46
CA VAL A 86 -8.04 7.41 4.07
C VAL A 86 -7.89 7.62 2.57
N TYR A 87 -9.01 7.82 1.89
CA TYR A 87 -9.12 7.95 0.45
C TYR A 87 -9.52 9.37 0.13
N TRP A 88 -8.82 9.98 -0.82
CA TRP A 88 -9.14 11.31 -1.30
C TRP A 88 -8.67 11.55 -2.73
N ASN A 89 -9.24 12.59 -3.33
CA ASN A 89 -8.70 13.18 -4.54
C ASN A 89 -7.59 14.19 -4.20
N SER A 90 -6.94 14.75 -5.22
CA SER A 90 -5.77 15.63 -5.08
C SER A 90 -5.97 16.87 -4.18
N ALA A 91 -7.21 17.33 -3.93
CA ALA A 91 -7.48 18.53 -3.15
C ALA A 91 -7.16 18.38 -1.65
N ALA A 92 -7.19 17.16 -1.12
CA ALA A 92 -6.94 16.87 0.30
C ALA A 92 -5.47 16.50 0.61
N GLU A 93 -4.59 16.53 -0.39
CA GLU A 93 -3.19 16.11 -0.25
C GLU A 93 -2.42 16.93 0.82
N GLN A 94 -2.85 18.17 1.09
CA GLN A 94 -2.33 19.01 2.18
C GLN A 94 -2.46 18.38 3.58
N TYR A 95 -3.44 17.48 3.79
CA TYR A 95 -3.67 16.81 5.08
C TYR A 95 -2.88 15.52 5.23
N LYS A 96 -2.17 15.07 4.19
CA LYS A 96 -1.41 13.82 4.14
C LYS A 96 -0.51 13.59 5.34
N ASP A 97 0.26 14.59 5.72
CA ASP A 97 1.22 14.46 6.81
C ASP A 97 0.53 14.40 8.17
N ARG A 98 -0.63 15.03 8.34
CA ARG A 98 -1.44 14.93 9.56
C ARG A 98 -2.01 13.51 9.71
N PHE A 99 -2.58 12.95 8.65
CA PHE A 99 -3.10 11.58 8.64
C PHE A 99 -2.00 10.53 8.86
N LYS A 100 -0.84 10.68 8.22
CA LYS A 100 0.31 9.80 8.45
C LYS A 100 0.78 9.82 9.91
N LYS A 101 0.84 10.99 10.54
CA LYS A 101 1.15 11.11 11.98
C LYS A 101 0.12 10.37 12.85
N GLY A 102 -1.14 10.30 12.43
CA GLY A 102 -2.20 9.49 13.06
C GLY A 102 -2.12 7.97 12.78
N GLY A 103 -1.12 7.52 12.01
CA GLY A 103 -0.95 6.13 11.61
C GLY A 103 -1.88 5.68 10.49
N PHE A 104 -2.36 6.61 9.66
CA PHE A 104 -3.13 6.30 8.46
C PHE A 104 -2.23 6.08 7.25
N VAL A 105 -2.68 5.21 6.35
CA VAL A 105 -2.17 5.10 4.99
C VAL A 105 -3.07 5.93 4.06
N PRO A 106 -2.59 7.07 3.57
CA PRO A 106 -3.34 7.89 2.61
C PRO A 106 -3.27 7.27 1.21
N VAL A 107 -4.41 7.14 0.56
CA VAL A 107 -4.58 6.60 -0.80
C VAL A 107 -5.06 7.73 -1.70
N LEU A 108 -4.14 8.24 -2.53
CA LEU A 108 -4.48 9.23 -3.55
C LEU A 108 -5.19 8.52 -4.70
N CYS A 109 -6.42 8.94 -4.96
CA CYS A 109 -7.24 8.37 -6.01
C CYS A 109 -7.20 9.31 -7.22
N GLU A 110 -6.54 8.89 -8.29
CA GLU A 110 -6.44 9.67 -9.53
C GLU A 110 -7.80 9.69 -10.24
N LYS A 111 -8.21 10.87 -10.71
CA LYS A 111 -9.38 11.00 -11.57
C LYS A 111 -9.02 10.53 -12.96
N PHE A 112 -9.26 9.25 -13.26
CA PHE A 112 -9.15 8.75 -14.64
C PHE A 112 -10.23 9.42 -15.49
N ALA A 113 -9.82 10.25 -16.45
CA ALA A 113 -10.61 10.72 -17.60
C ALA A 113 -12.13 10.90 -17.36
N GLY A 114 -12.53 11.70 -16.37
CA GLY A 114 -13.93 12.04 -16.11
C GLY A 114 -14.70 11.12 -15.14
N LEU A 115 -14.10 10.05 -14.62
CA LEU A 115 -14.71 9.20 -13.59
C LEU A 115 -14.64 9.89 -12.22
N LYS A 116 -15.81 10.22 -11.67
CA LYS A 116 -15.95 10.83 -10.33
C LYS A 116 -15.74 9.83 -9.18
N ASN A 117 -15.79 8.52 -9.46
CA ASN A 117 -15.91 7.47 -8.43
C ASN A 117 -14.61 6.69 -8.18
N GLY A 118 -13.45 7.25 -8.54
CA GLY A 118 -12.16 6.56 -8.39
C GLY A 118 -11.80 6.24 -6.93
N ALA A 119 -12.23 7.10 -6.00
CA ALA A 119 -12.03 6.87 -4.57
C ALA A 119 -12.89 5.72 -4.03
N ASP A 120 -14.16 5.67 -4.41
CA ASP A 120 -15.11 4.65 -3.94
C ASP A 120 -14.70 3.26 -4.41
N ILE A 121 -14.32 3.13 -5.68
CA ILE A 121 -13.84 1.87 -6.26
C ILE A 121 -12.56 1.42 -5.55
N SER A 122 -11.59 2.32 -5.37
CA SER A 122 -10.33 2.00 -4.70
C SER A 122 -10.57 1.55 -3.26
N MET A 123 -11.45 2.24 -2.54
CA MET A 123 -11.82 1.91 -1.17
C MET A 123 -12.54 0.56 -1.09
N ALA A 124 -13.50 0.29 -1.98
CA ALA A 124 -14.23 -0.98 -2.02
C ALA A 124 -13.29 -2.17 -2.27
N LEU A 125 -12.38 -2.06 -3.25
CA LEU A 125 -11.38 -3.10 -3.55
C LEU A 125 -10.47 -3.36 -2.35
N ASP A 126 -9.97 -2.29 -1.72
CA ASP A 126 -9.11 -2.37 -0.56
C ASP A 126 -9.80 -3.00 0.66
N ILE A 127 -11.09 -2.71 0.87
CA ILE A 127 -11.90 -3.33 1.92
C ILE A 127 -11.99 -4.85 1.68
N MET A 128 -12.35 -5.26 0.47
CA MET A 128 -12.51 -6.67 0.11
C MET A 128 -11.18 -7.44 0.19
N ASP A 129 -10.09 -6.85 -0.26
CA ASP A 129 -8.75 -7.43 -0.16
C ASP A 129 -8.29 -7.52 1.29
N THR A 130 -8.59 -6.52 2.13
CA THR A 130 -8.30 -6.56 3.57
C THR A 130 -9.10 -7.66 4.26
N ALA A 131 -10.39 -7.81 3.92
CA ALA A 131 -11.24 -8.86 4.48
C ALA A 131 -10.72 -10.27 4.16
N ARG A 132 -10.19 -10.45 2.94
CA ARG A 132 -9.59 -11.71 2.48
C ARG A 132 -8.21 -11.99 3.10
N THR A 133 -7.34 -10.98 3.14
CA THR A 133 -5.91 -11.16 3.52
C THR A 133 -5.66 -11.05 5.03
N GLN A 134 -6.58 -10.43 5.79
CA GLN A 134 -6.41 -10.19 7.22
C GLN A 134 -7.52 -10.86 8.04
N PRO A 135 -7.47 -12.20 8.25
CA PRO A 135 -8.52 -12.94 8.96
C PRO A 135 -8.68 -12.52 10.43
N ARG A 136 -7.67 -11.86 11.01
CA ARG A 136 -7.70 -11.34 12.38
C ARG A 136 -8.61 -10.14 12.56
N ILE A 137 -8.96 -9.42 11.48
CA ILE A 137 -9.92 -8.32 11.53
C ILE A 137 -11.32 -8.90 11.60
N ARG A 138 -12.08 -8.46 12.60
CA ARG A 138 -13.46 -8.89 12.87
C ARG A 138 -14.49 -7.82 12.56
N GLU A 139 -14.06 -6.56 12.49
CA GLU A 139 -14.94 -5.42 12.25
C GLU A 139 -14.36 -4.49 11.18
N PHE A 140 -15.24 -3.97 10.33
CA PHE A 140 -14.93 -2.97 9.31
C PHE A 140 -15.73 -1.70 9.60
N ILE A 141 -15.02 -0.62 9.85
CA ILE A 141 -15.58 0.71 10.13
C ILE A 141 -15.42 1.55 8.86
N LEU A 142 -16.54 1.91 8.25
CA LEU A 142 -16.61 2.68 7.02
C LEU A 142 -17.09 4.10 7.33
N VAL A 143 -16.24 5.09 7.11
CA VAL A 143 -16.58 6.50 7.27
C VAL A 143 -16.82 7.08 5.88
N THR A 144 -18.05 6.96 5.41
CA THR A 144 -18.54 7.45 4.12
C THR A 144 -19.97 7.93 4.29
N LYS A 145 -20.50 8.70 3.34
CA LYS A 145 -21.93 9.07 3.29
C LYS A 145 -22.65 8.47 2.09
N ASP A 146 -21.91 7.87 1.17
CA ASP A 146 -22.45 7.29 -0.05
C ASP A 146 -23.15 5.97 0.28
N SER A 147 -24.28 5.69 -0.37
CA SER A 147 -24.99 4.41 -0.31
C SER A 147 -24.34 3.32 -1.17
N ASP A 148 -23.42 3.67 -2.08
CA ASP A 148 -22.80 2.72 -3.01
C ASP A 148 -21.95 1.63 -2.35
N PHE A 149 -21.72 1.72 -1.03
CA PHE A 149 -21.02 0.70 -0.24
C PHE A 149 -21.91 -0.42 0.30
N ILE A 150 -23.24 -0.39 0.11
CA ILE A 150 -24.14 -1.47 0.55
C ILE A 150 -23.72 -2.85 0.02
N PRO A 151 -23.35 -3.02 -1.27
CA PRO A 151 -22.84 -4.31 -1.77
C PRO A 151 -21.59 -4.78 -1.03
N VAL A 152 -20.69 -3.86 -0.65
CA VAL A 152 -19.48 -4.17 0.12
C VAL A 152 -19.84 -4.69 1.51
N ILE A 153 -20.79 -4.04 2.19
CA ILE A 153 -21.30 -4.48 3.50
C ILE A 153 -21.87 -5.89 3.40
N ARG A 154 -22.71 -6.16 2.40
CA ARG A 154 -23.28 -7.51 2.21
C ARG A 154 -22.20 -8.57 2.06
N ARG A 155 -21.14 -8.29 1.29
CA ARG A 155 -20.00 -9.21 1.16
C ARG A 155 -19.20 -9.39 2.47
N LEU A 156 -19.08 -8.35 3.28
CA LEU A 156 -18.47 -8.44 4.61
C LEU A 156 -19.32 -9.30 5.55
N THR A 157 -20.65 -9.14 5.52
CA THR A 157 -21.60 -9.95 6.28
C THR A 157 -21.52 -11.43 5.87
N GLU A 158 -21.48 -11.72 4.56
CA GLU A 158 -21.26 -13.08 4.02
C GLU A 158 -19.98 -13.73 4.55
N GLN A 159 -18.96 -12.92 4.88
CA GLN A 159 -17.69 -13.37 5.46
C GLN A 159 -17.66 -13.33 6.99
N ALA A 160 -18.82 -13.20 7.65
CA ALA A 160 -18.97 -13.09 9.09
C ALA A 160 -18.11 -11.96 9.71
N LYS A 161 -18.03 -10.82 9.02
CA LYS A 161 -17.39 -9.60 9.51
C LYS A 161 -18.47 -8.63 10.01
N GLN A 162 -18.23 -8.03 11.16
CA GLN A 162 -19.07 -6.94 11.68
C GLN A 162 -18.80 -5.65 10.91
N THR A 163 -19.82 -4.82 10.76
CA THR A 163 -19.77 -3.57 10.02
C THR A 163 -20.28 -2.41 10.85
N ALA A 164 -19.53 -1.30 10.86
CA ALA A 164 -19.95 -0.05 11.46
C ALA A 164 -19.83 1.07 10.42
N VAL A 165 -20.91 1.78 10.14
CA VAL A 165 -20.96 2.70 8.99
C VAL A 165 -21.40 4.08 9.45
N LEU A 166 -20.63 5.10 9.10
CA LEU A 166 -21.04 6.48 9.27
C LEU A 166 -22.24 6.78 8.37
N VAL A 167 -23.26 7.44 8.89
CA VAL A 167 -24.46 7.78 8.13
C VAL A 167 -24.86 9.23 8.38
N ASP A 168 -25.23 9.92 7.31
CA ASP A 168 -25.87 11.23 7.40
C ASP A 168 -27.36 11.06 7.68
N GLU A 169 -27.76 11.33 8.93
CA GLU A 169 -29.14 11.17 9.38
C GLU A 169 -30.11 12.16 8.73
N ASN A 170 -29.58 13.24 8.14
CA ASN A 170 -30.39 14.20 7.38
C ASN A 170 -30.83 13.64 6.02
N ASN A 171 -30.35 12.46 5.63
CA ASN A 171 -30.83 11.72 4.48
C ASN A 171 -31.53 10.42 4.94
N PRO A 172 -32.86 10.48 5.18
CA PRO A 172 -33.61 9.34 5.71
C PRO A 172 -33.47 8.07 4.86
N ARG A 173 -33.38 8.20 3.52
CA ARG A 173 -33.26 7.06 2.60
C ARG A 173 -31.96 6.30 2.81
N VAL A 174 -30.85 7.02 2.89
CA VAL A 174 -29.53 6.41 3.12
C VAL A 174 -29.47 5.81 4.52
N HIS A 175 -30.04 6.51 5.51
CA HIS A 175 -30.07 6.04 6.88
C HIS A 175 -30.90 4.76 7.08
N THR A 176 -32.10 4.66 6.52
CA THR A 176 -32.92 3.44 6.61
C THR A 176 -32.24 2.27 5.91
N THR A 177 -31.61 2.52 4.75
CA THR A 177 -30.95 1.46 3.98
C THR A 177 -29.74 0.88 4.73
N TYR A 178 -28.89 1.74 5.31
CA TYR A 178 -27.77 1.25 6.12
C TYR A 178 -28.22 0.56 7.41
N ARG A 179 -29.31 1.00 8.03
CA ARG A 179 -29.85 0.33 9.23
C ARG A 179 -30.33 -1.11 8.96
N GLN A 180 -30.70 -1.42 7.72
CA GLN A 180 -31.10 -2.78 7.31
C GLN A 180 -29.91 -3.71 7.01
N HIS A 181 -28.74 -3.15 6.68
CA HIS A 181 -27.60 -3.92 6.17
C HIS A 181 -26.36 -3.90 7.08
N ALA A 182 -26.14 -2.83 7.84
CA ALA A 182 -24.99 -2.68 8.72
C ALA A 182 -25.33 -3.10 10.16
N ASP A 183 -24.36 -3.71 10.86
CA ASP A 183 -24.54 -4.08 12.27
C ASP A 183 -24.63 -2.85 13.18
N ILE A 184 -23.84 -1.81 12.86
CA ILE A 184 -23.80 -0.56 13.60
C ILE A 184 -23.91 0.61 12.62
N VAL A 185 -24.87 1.51 12.87
CA VAL A 185 -24.96 2.80 12.20
C VAL A 185 -24.42 3.87 13.13
N ILE A 186 -23.45 4.65 12.65
CA ILE A 186 -22.82 5.75 13.37
C ILE A 186 -23.40 7.08 12.85
N PRO A 187 -24.29 7.73 13.60
CA PRO A 187 -24.74 9.08 13.31
C PRO A 187 -23.62 10.07 13.05
N ILE A 188 -23.69 10.86 11.97
CA ILE A 188 -22.72 11.93 11.72
C ILE A 188 -22.65 12.94 12.88
N ARG A 189 -23.77 13.21 13.58
CA ARG A 189 -23.78 14.10 14.75
C ARG A 189 -22.88 13.59 15.87
N LYS A 190 -22.95 12.29 16.17
CA LYS A 190 -22.09 11.63 17.18
C LYS A 190 -20.63 11.66 16.75
N PHE A 191 -20.37 11.45 15.46
CA PHE A 191 -19.01 11.54 14.95
C PHE A 191 -18.44 12.97 15.02
N ARG A 192 -19.28 14.01 14.90
CA ARG A 192 -18.83 15.40 15.13
C ARG A 192 -18.43 15.64 16.59
N GLU A 193 -19.18 15.10 17.55
CA GLU A 193 -18.81 15.14 18.98
C GLU A 193 -17.47 14.43 19.24
N ALA A 194 -17.11 13.43 18.44
CA ALA A 194 -15.82 12.75 18.54
C ALA A 194 -14.61 13.70 18.34
N THR A 195 -14.77 14.80 17.62
CA THR A 195 -13.69 15.78 17.39
C THR A 195 -13.28 16.52 18.66
N THR A 196 -14.18 16.65 19.64
CA THR A 196 -13.92 17.27 20.95
C THR A 196 -13.69 16.24 22.06
N PHE A 197 -13.72 14.95 21.74
CA PHE A 197 -13.53 13.87 22.69
C PHE A 197 -12.15 13.93 23.36
N GLN A 198 -12.14 13.92 24.69
CA GLN A 198 -10.90 13.84 25.46
C GLN A 198 -10.56 12.38 25.75
N PRO A 199 -9.42 11.86 25.25
CA PRO A 199 -9.01 10.50 25.55
C PRO A 199 -8.83 10.31 27.06
N PRO A 200 -9.25 9.18 27.64
CA PRO A 200 -8.93 8.86 29.03
C PRO A 200 -7.41 8.86 29.20
N GLN A 201 -6.89 9.65 30.15
CA GLN A 201 -5.45 9.85 30.29
C GLN A 201 -4.74 8.51 30.57
N PRO A 202 -3.81 8.06 29.70
CA PRO A 202 -3.03 6.87 29.99
C PRO A 202 -2.11 7.14 31.19
N ARG A 203 -1.93 6.14 32.06
CA ARG A 203 -0.91 6.17 33.13
C ARG A 203 0.43 6.60 32.52
N ARG A 204 1.13 7.58 33.13
CA ARG A 204 2.33 8.26 32.60
C ARG A 204 3.37 7.34 31.94
N LEU A 205 3.57 6.14 32.49
CA LEU A 205 4.52 5.15 31.98
C LEU A 205 4.13 4.57 30.61
N LEU A 206 2.85 4.24 30.42
CA LEU A 206 2.32 3.78 29.13
C LEU A 206 2.44 4.86 28.05
N ARG A 207 2.26 6.13 28.40
CA ARG A 207 2.40 7.26 27.45
C ARG A 207 3.82 7.37 26.90
N ARG A 208 4.84 7.22 27.75
CA ARG A 208 6.26 7.25 27.34
C ARG A 208 6.63 6.07 26.44
N ALA A 209 6.16 4.87 26.78
CA ALA A 209 6.42 3.67 25.99
C ALA A 209 5.76 3.75 24.60
N VAL A 210 4.48 4.16 24.54
CA VAL A 210 3.76 4.32 23.26
C VAL A 210 4.37 5.41 22.38
N ALA A 211 4.81 6.53 22.98
CA ALA A 211 5.48 7.59 22.23
C ALA A 211 6.81 7.14 21.62
N ARG A 212 7.62 6.36 22.35
CA ARG A 212 8.87 5.78 21.82
C ARG A 212 8.61 4.82 20.67
N LEU A 213 7.70 3.87 20.85
CA LEU A 213 7.33 2.90 19.80
C LEU A 213 6.76 3.60 18.55
N GLY A 214 5.96 4.65 18.74
CA GLY A 214 5.43 5.46 17.64
C GLY A 214 6.52 6.20 16.86
N ALA A 215 7.55 6.71 17.55
CA ALA A 215 8.68 7.37 16.91
C ALA A 215 9.51 6.38 16.08
N GLU A 216 9.87 5.22 16.65
CA GLU A 216 10.65 4.17 15.97
C GLU A 216 9.98 3.67 14.69
N VAL A 217 8.66 3.42 14.74
CA VAL A 217 7.88 2.98 13.56
C VAL A 217 7.84 4.08 12.49
N ASN A 218 7.71 5.34 12.89
CA ASN A 218 7.69 6.46 11.95
C ASN A 218 9.05 6.66 11.26
N ASP A 219 10.14 6.50 12.01
CA ASP A 219 11.50 6.59 11.49
C ASP A 219 11.82 5.45 10.52
N ALA A 220 11.42 4.22 10.86
CA ALA A 220 11.51 3.07 9.97
C ALA A 220 10.73 3.28 8.66
N TRP A 221 9.52 3.85 8.75
CA TRP A 221 8.70 4.16 7.57
C TRP A 221 9.32 5.25 6.69
N ARG A 222 9.91 6.29 7.29
CA ARG A 222 10.65 7.34 6.57
C ARG A 222 11.86 6.77 5.84
N ALA A 223 12.65 5.92 6.53
CA ALA A 223 13.82 5.26 5.97
C ALA A 223 13.43 4.36 4.78
N TRP A 224 12.40 3.53 4.94
CA TRP A 224 11.89 2.68 3.87
C TRP A 224 11.38 3.47 2.66
N SER A 225 10.63 4.56 2.91
CA SER A 225 10.08 5.43 1.85
C SER A 225 11.16 6.19 1.09
N LYS A 226 12.24 6.58 1.77
CA LYS A 226 13.42 7.19 1.16
C LYS A 226 14.15 6.18 0.27
N SER A 227 14.44 5.00 0.81
CA SER A 227 15.06 3.88 0.08
C SER A 227 14.27 3.46 -1.16
N ARG A 228 12.93 3.43 -1.10
CA ARG A 228 12.09 3.09 -2.26
C ARG A 228 12.17 4.14 -3.37
N ARG A 229 12.20 5.43 -3.01
CA ARG A 229 12.38 6.54 -3.98
C ARG A 229 13.76 6.52 -4.62
N GLU A 230 14.80 6.28 -3.82
CA GLU A 230 16.17 6.13 -4.31
C GLU A 230 16.30 4.96 -5.27
N ARG A 231 15.74 3.79 -4.94
CA ARG A 231 15.72 2.63 -5.85
C ARG A 231 14.97 2.90 -7.15
N ALA A 232 13.84 3.61 -7.10
CA ALA A 232 13.09 3.99 -8.29
C ALA A 232 13.88 4.96 -9.19
N ARG A 233 14.56 5.94 -8.58
CA ARG A 233 15.45 6.88 -9.29
C ARG A 233 16.64 6.16 -9.91
N ALA A 234 17.34 5.31 -9.16
CA ALA A 234 18.46 4.52 -9.65
C ALA A 234 18.05 3.60 -10.80
N ARG A 235 16.87 2.97 -10.74
CA ARG A 235 16.34 2.16 -11.84
C ARG A 235 16.08 2.99 -13.10
N LYS A 236 15.55 4.22 -12.95
CA LYS A 236 15.31 5.14 -14.07
C LYS A 236 16.63 5.61 -14.69
N GLU A 237 17.61 5.96 -13.86
CA GLU A 237 18.95 6.36 -14.29
C GLU A 237 19.67 5.20 -15.01
N ALA A 238 19.62 3.99 -14.47
CA ALA A 238 20.20 2.80 -15.11
C ALA A 238 19.55 2.47 -16.46
N LYS A 239 18.22 2.63 -16.57
CA LYS A 239 17.51 2.47 -17.84
C LYS A 239 17.96 3.50 -18.88
N ALA A 240 18.02 4.77 -18.49
CA ALA A 240 18.48 5.85 -19.38
C ALA A 240 19.95 5.67 -19.79
N ALA A 241 20.82 5.18 -18.88
CA ALA A 241 22.20 4.84 -19.20
C ALA A 241 22.27 3.70 -20.22
N SER A 242 21.48 2.64 -20.03
CA SER A 242 21.39 1.54 -21.00
C SER A 242 20.96 2.02 -22.39
N GLU A 243 19.94 2.86 -22.48
CA GLU A 243 19.46 3.42 -23.76
C GLU A 243 20.55 4.24 -24.48
N ARG A 244 21.41 4.95 -23.73
CA ARG A 244 22.56 5.67 -24.31
C ARG A 244 23.61 4.73 -24.90
N PHE A 245 23.87 3.60 -24.26
CA PHE A 245 24.76 2.58 -24.81
C PHE A 245 24.17 1.93 -26.07
N ASP A 246 22.85 1.72 -26.11
CA ASP A 246 22.19 1.18 -27.30
C ASP A 246 22.27 2.16 -28.48
N LEU A 247 22.17 3.47 -28.23
CA LEU A 247 22.47 4.50 -29.23
C LEU A 247 23.93 4.47 -29.68
N ALA A 248 24.88 4.25 -28.76
CA ALA A 248 26.30 4.12 -29.10
C ALA A 248 26.57 2.93 -30.03
N VAL A 249 25.90 1.80 -29.82
CA VAL A 249 25.95 0.64 -30.73
C VAL A 249 25.51 1.06 -32.14
N LEU A 250 24.37 1.73 -32.27
CA LEU A 250 23.86 2.17 -33.58
C LEU A 250 24.82 3.12 -34.30
N HIS A 251 25.40 4.09 -33.58
CA HIS A 251 26.36 5.04 -34.14
C HIS A 251 27.69 4.37 -34.52
N ALA A 252 28.15 3.39 -33.73
CA ALA A 252 29.34 2.60 -34.06
C ALA A 252 29.13 1.73 -35.31
N ILE A 253 27.95 1.10 -35.46
CA ILE A 253 27.59 0.37 -36.68
C ILE A 253 27.55 1.33 -37.87
N ARG A 254 26.92 2.49 -37.75
CA ARG A 254 26.86 3.49 -38.84
C ARG A 254 28.25 3.99 -39.27
N ALA A 255 29.17 4.16 -38.32
CA ALA A 255 30.54 4.58 -38.62
C ALA A 255 31.34 3.53 -39.40
N THR A 256 30.99 2.24 -39.25
CA THR A 256 31.73 1.09 -39.78
C THR A 256 31.10 0.50 -41.05
N GLN A 257 29.83 0.78 -41.33
CA GLN A 257 29.10 0.33 -42.54
C GLN A 257 29.81 0.63 -43.87
N GLY A 258 30.62 1.70 -43.93
CA GLY A 258 31.32 2.08 -45.16
C GLY A 258 32.51 1.19 -45.53
N ASN A 259 33.05 0.37 -44.60
CA ASN A 259 34.14 -0.59 -44.84
C ASN A 259 33.95 -1.83 -43.94
N PRO A 260 33.03 -2.75 -44.28
CA PRO A 260 32.80 -3.97 -43.51
C PRO A 260 34.09 -4.82 -43.38
N GLY A 261 34.32 -5.42 -42.21
CA GLY A 261 35.48 -6.28 -41.97
C GLY A 261 36.83 -5.58 -41.79
N GLN A 262 36.95 -4.29 -42.13
CA GLN A 262 38.20 -3.54 -41.95
C GLN A 262 38.22 -2.74 -40.64
N PRO A 263 39.40 -2.55 -40.02
CA PRO A 263 39.54 -1.73 -38.82
C PRO A 263 39.15 -0.27 -39.12
N THR A 264 38.15 0.25 -38.43
CA THR A 264 37.76 1.66 -38.54
C THR A 264 38.50 2.50 -37.51
N ALA A 265 39.13 3.58 -37.97
CA ALA A 265 39.87 4.50 -37.13
C ALA A 265 38.97 5.19 -36.09
N ARG A 266 39.48 5.29 -34.85
CA ARG A 266 38.82 5.92 -33.69
C ARG A 266 38.13 7.26 -34.01
N ARG A 267 38.82 8.15 -34.74
CA ARG A 267 38.32 9.50 -35.07
C ARG A 267 37.01 9.49 -35.87
N ARG A 268 36.77 8.46 -36.69
CA ARG A 268 35.51 8.30 -37.44
C ARG A 268 34.37 7.89 -36.52
N ILE A 269 34.65 7.00 -35.57
CA ILE A 269 33.67 6.51 -34.60
C ILE A 269 33.31 7.60 -33.60
N GLU A 270 34.30 8.34 -33.09
CA GLU A 270 34.06 9.49 -32.21
C GLU A 270 33.21 10.58 -32.89
N ARG A 271 33.36 10.80 -34.20
CA ARG A 271 32.53 11.74 -34.96
C ARG A 271 31.05 11.33 -35.00
N GLU A 272 30.76 10.04 -35.10
CA GLU A 272 29.38 9.54 -35.04
C GLU A 272 28.84 9.52 -33.62
N LEU A 273 29.66 9.14 -32.62
CA LEU A 273 29.28 9.17 -31.21
C LEU A 273 29.00 10.59 -30.68
N ALA A 274 29.67 11.60 -31.23
CA ALA A 274 29.43 13.02 -30.91
C ALA A 274 28.00 13.50 -31.24
N LYS A 275 27.24 12.74 -32.04
CA LYS A 275 25.84 13.03 -32.34
C LYS A 275 24.88 12.58 -31.22
N ILE A 276 25.38 11.81 -30.25
CA ILE A 276 24.58 11.37 -29.09
C ILE A 276 24.47 12.53 -28.10
N PRO A 277 23.24 12.90 -27.67
CA PRO A 277 23.06 13.95 -26.67
C PRO A 277 23.82 13.66 -25.38
N GLY A 278 24.70 14.58 -24.97
CA GLY A 278 25.50 14.44 -23.75
C GLY A 278 26.78 13.60 -23.89
N PHE A 279 27.19 13.25 -25.12
CA PHE A 279 28.48 12.62 -25.34
C PHE A 279 29.64 13.60 -25.14
N THR A 280 30.57 13.26 -24.25
CA THR A 280 31.82 14.02 -24.06
C THR A 280 33.02 13.06 -24.14
N THR A 281 34.16 13.57 -24.57
CA THR A 281 35.42 12.81 -24.64
C THR A 281 36.34 13.06 -23.44
N SER A 282 36.00 14.04 -22.61
CA SER A 282 36.75 14.43 -21.41
C SER A 282 35.80 14.75 -20.26
N GLY A 283 36.34 14.67 -19.03
CA GLY A 283 35.58 14.91 -17.80
C GLY A 283 35.00 13.64 -17.17
N PRO A 284 34.22 13.79 -16.07
CA PRO A 284 33.71 12.66 -15.28
C PRO A 284 32.70 11.79 -16.05
N ASP A 285 32.00 12.35 -17.03
CA ASP A 285 31.03 11.63 -17.88
C ASP A 285 31.62 11.18 -19.23
N ALA A 286 32.95 11.22 -19.37
CA ALA A 286 33.64 10.88 -20.61
C ALA A 286 33.22 9.49 -21.12
N TYR A 287 32.96 9.41 -22.43
CA TYR A 287 32.55 8.19 -23.12
C TYR A 287 31.31 7.52 -22.48
N LEU A 288 30.26 8.33 -22.23
CA LEU A 288 29.00 7.90 -21.60
C LEU A 288 29.19 7.34 -20.18
N GLY A 289 30.18 7.86 -19.45
CA GLY A 289 30.57 7.39 -18.12
C GLY A 289 31.50 6.17 -18.10
N SER A 290 31.96 5.70 -19.27
CA SER A 290 32.91 4.59 -19.36
C SER A 290 34.36 5.03 -19.09
N GLY A 291 34.63 6.34 -19.03
CA GLY A 291 35.94 6.92 -18.71
C GLY A 291 36.98 6.86 -19.82
N SER A 292 36.91 5.87 -20.74
CA SER A 292 37.80 5.77 -21.89
C SER A 292 37.09 5.24 -23.14
N TYR A 293 37.64 5.56 -24.31
CA TYR A 293 37.18 5.02 -25.59
C TYR A 293 37.22 3.49 -25.60
N ARG A 294 38.28 2.89 -25.04
CA ARG A 294 38.42 1.43 -24.91
C ARG A 294 37.24 0.82 -24.15
N ALA A 295 36.98 1.31 -22.95
CA ALA A 295 35.95 0.77 -22.08
C ALA A 295 34.55 0.90 -22.69
N LEU A 296 34.28 2.02 -23.38
CA LEU A 296 33.02 2.19 -24.12
C LEU A 296 32.88 1.16 -25.24
N MET A 297 33.91 0.95 -26.06
CA MET A 297 33.82 0.01 -27.18
C MET A 297 33.77 -1.45 -26.70
N GLU A 298 34.38 -1.78 -25.56
CA GLU A 298 34.24 -3.08 -24.90
C GLU A 298 32.80 -3.31 -24.39
N GLU A 299 32.16 -2.31 -23.77
CA GLU A 299 30.73 -2.39 -23.38
C GLU A 299 29.80 -2.49 -24.58
N VAL A 300 30.10 -1.76 -25.66
CA VAL A 300 29.37 -1.86 -26.94
C VAL A 300 29.50 -3.27 -27.54
N ALA A 301 30.70 -3.87 -27.52
CA ALA A 301 30.94 -5.22 -28.01
C ALA A 301 30.26 -6.31 -27.16
N LYS A 302 30.03 -6.09 -25.87
CA LYS A 302 29.22 -7.00 -25.03
C LYS A 302 27.74 -7.00 -25.41
N ARG A 303 27.25 -5.88 -25.95
CA ARG A 303 25.84 -5.69 -26.33
C ARG A 303 25.54 -6.13 -27.77
N THR A 304 26.56 -6.24 -28.62
CA THR A 304 26.39 -6.77 -29.98
C THR A 304 27.59 -7.60 -30.42
N ASP A 305 27.30 -8.79 -30.94
CA ASP A 305 28.22 -9.68 -31.65
C ASP A 305 28.79 -9.08 -32.95
N ARG A 306 28.17 -8.02 -33.47
CA ARG A 306 28.51 -7.39 -34.76
C ARG A 306 29.73 -6.49 -34.68
N ILE A 307 30.15 -6.08 -33.48
CA ILE A 307 31.24 -5.14 -33.27
C ILE A 307 32.38 -5.88 -32.57
N LYS A 308 33.55 -5.92 -33.20
CA LYS A 308 34.78 -6.46 -32.61
C LYS A 308 35.79 -5.36 -32.37
N VAL A 309 36.37 -5.37 -31.18
CA VAL A 309 37.44 -4.46 -30.77
C VAL A 309 38.78 -5.10 -31.14
N VAL A 310 39.57 -4.43 -31.98
CA VAL A 310 40.87 -4.90 -32.47
C VAL A 310 41.96 -3.95 -31.95
N GLY A 311 42.95 -4.50 -31.25
CA GLY A 311 44.13 -3.74 -30.82
C GLY A 311 45.10 -3.52 -31.99
N ASP A 312 45.67 -2.33 -32.08
CA ASP A 312 46.75 -2.05 -33.03
C ASP A 312 48.14 -2.29 -32.40
N ALA A 313 49.17 -2.43 -33.24
CA ALA A 313 50.56 -2.69 -32.82
C ALA A 313 51.20 -1.52 -32.05
N SER A 314 50.57 -0.34 -32.04
CA SER A 314 51.00 0.88 -31.34
C SER A 314 50.25 1.11 -30.01
N GLY A 315 49.38 0.20 -29.59
CA GLY A 315 48.59 0.29 -28.36
C GLY A 315 47.28 1.09 -28.47
N GLY A 316 46.91 1.54 -29.67
CA GLY A 316 45.61 2.10 -29.99
C GLY A 316 44.57 1.01 -30.32
N ILE A 317 43.31 1.44 -30.48
CA ILE A 317 42.16 0.56 -30.66
C ILE A 317 41.39 0.96 -31.90
N SER A 318 41.15 -0.02 -32.75
CA SER A 318 40.28 0.09 -33.92
C SER A 318 39.09 -0.85 -33.76
N VAL A 319 38.00 -0.57 -34.46
CA VAL A 319 36.78 -1.37 -34.37
C VAL A 319 36.37 -1.85 -35.74
N SER A 320 36.14 -3.15 -35.87
CA SER A 320 35.68 -3.79 -37.10
C SER A 320 34.23 -4.24 -36.93
N TYR A 321 33.45 -4.09 -37.99
CA TYR A 321 32.06 -4.54 -38.04
C TYR A 321 31.91 -5.76 -38.95
N THR A 322 31.21 -6.78 -38.47
CA THR A 322 30.84 -7.96 -39.25
C THR A 322 29.35 -7.86 -39.58
N PRO A 323 28.96 -7.76 -40.87
CA PRO A 323 27.56 -7.91 -41.28
C PRO A 323 27.01 -9.27 -40.81
N ARG A 324 25.70 -9.36 -40.56
CA ARG A 324 25.08 -10.69 -40.49
C ARG A 324 25.11 -11.28 -41.90
N ASP A 325 25.53 -12.53 -42.02
CA ASP A 325 25.27 -13.31 -43.21
C ASP A 325 23.74 -13.38 -43.37
N GLU A 326 23.24 -12.98 -44.54
CA GLU A 326 21.83 -13.09 -44.88
C GLU A 326 21.53 -14.59 -45.10
N GLU A 327 20.85 -15.22 -44.13
CA GLU A 327 19.99 -16.38 -44.39
C GLU A 327 18.59 -15.90 -44.83
#